data_AF-A0A838J4M4-F1
#
_entry.id   AF-A0A838J4M4-F1
#
_cell.length_a   1.000
_cell.length_b   1.000
_cell.length_c   1.000
_cell.angle_alpha   90.00
_cell.angle_beta   90.00
_cell.angle_gamma   90.00
#
_symmetry.space_group_name_H-M   'P 1'
#
loop_
_entity.id
_entity.type
_entity.pdbx_description
1 polymer ?
#
loop_
_entity_poly.entity_id
_entity_poly.type
_entity_poly.pdbx_seq_one_letter_code
_entity_poly.pdbx_strand_id
1 'polypeptide(L)'
;MNTYMKLAEKKSVTPQFLLRVGGLPITVMDELRFEQSAQWVDAVLLLESLLAARRDGLVAVLHEAVNTHKEDKALRRTLINFKRNIFNMHLADNLADTSLIEAALPAEARGLLTEWLHLWHRYQEALVPGPAIMAQELPQKRGLLKEIINTSDFRKGILLSSPVLDQVIDSYIDSDNLRLAREARTVEHSLLEYLFRTVCKTSPFSTFTSVSFGEFAHEQEISDQAIDLQVSDMGKRSFTRLNMLILSRLSTQLFAIPEIKQVIPVRLTTGWRLQDGKVKYMRRKSGAEKSDEENAAALDIIEENIIQLPVGSLLSRLLDLLGDGHEEKLAGVIAHLCSDDSFRGAEKDVESYLQHLLRLGFLIMPILQLDSHHARPLTEYRKSLQSVASPLLHTLADNLGEIEALVDDYAVASLASRRELLAAIKHKVKYCCAGLGQSEAL
;
A
#
# COMPACT_ATOMS: atom_id res chain seq x y z
N MET A 1 -23.73 -21.75 50.89
CA MET A 1 -23.34 -22.91 50.07
C MET A 1 -23.52 -22.47 48.62
N ASN A 2 -22.44 -21.95 48.02
CA ASN A 2 -22.45 -21.33 46.69
C ASN A 2 -22.39 -22.41 45.61
N THR A 3 -23.48 -22.59 44.88
CA THR A 3 -23.50 -23.42 43.68
C THR A 3 -22.94 -22.58 42.52
N TYR A 4 -21.65 -22.78 42.22
CA TYR A 4 -21.01 -22.27 41.02
C TYR A 4 -21.70 -22.88 39.79
N MET A 5 -22.51 -22.08 39.09
CA MET A 5 -22.96 -22.38 37.74
C MET A 5 -21.76 -22.20 36.80
N LYS A 6 -21.08 -23.30 36.45
CA LYS A 6 -20.15 -23.32 35.32
C LYS A 6 -20.99 -23.20 34.04
N LEU A 7 -21.18 -21.97 33.56
CA LEU A 7 -21.46 -21.71 32.15
C LEU A 7 -20.23 -22.15 31.38
N ALA A 8 -20.24 -23.40 30.90
CA ALA A 8 -19.36 -23.80 29.82
C ALA A 8 -19.84 -23.06 28.57
N GLU A 9 -19.34 -21.84 28.36
CA GLU A 9 -19.48 -21.15 27.08
C GLU A 9 -18.83 -22.03 26.01
N LYS A 10 -19.66 -22.74 25.25
CA LYS A 10 -19.27 -23.24 23.94
C LYS A 10 -18.87 -22.01 23.14
N LYS A 11 -17.57 -21.77 23.01
CA LYS A 11 -17.03 -20.80 22.05
C LYS A 11 -17.38 -21.32 20.66
N SER A 12 -18.56 -20.97 20.14
CA SER A 12 -18.91 -21.22 18.76
C SER A 12 -18.16 -20.19 17.92
N VAL A 13 -17.13 -20.64 17.21
CA VAL A 13 -16.62 -19.85 16.08
C VAL A 13 -17.76 -19.79 15.06
N THR A 14 -18.10 -18.60 14.58
CA THR A 14 -19.07 -18.44 13.50
C THR A 14 -18.59 -19.27 12.31
N PRO A 15 -19.46 -20.02 11.60
CA PRO A 15 -19.02 -20.84 10.47
C PRO A 15 -18.57 -19.97 9.29
N GLN A 16 -18.71 -18.65 9.38
CA GLN A 16 -18.32 -17.70 8.35
C GLN A 16 -16.85 -17.33 8.45
N PHE A 17 -16.19 -17.22 7.30
CA PHE A 17 -14.84 -16.68 7.19
C PHE A 17 -14.77 -15.61 6.10
N LEU A 18 -13.77 -14.74 6.21
CA LEU A 18 -13.42 -13.76 5.20
C LEU A 18 -12.21 -14.27 4.43
N LEU A 19 -12.36 -14.42 3.12
CA LEU A 19 -11.31 -14.83 2.21
C LEU A 19 -10.72 -13.60 1.52
N ARG A 20 -9.40 -13.50 1.49
CA ARG A 20 -8.68 -12.49 0.70
C ARG A 20 -7.94 -13.20 -0.42
N VAL A 21 -8.20 -12.78 -1.66
CA VAL A 21 -7.68 -13.44 -2.87
C VAL A 21 -6.82 -12.44 -3.64
N GLY A 22 -5.66 -12.90 -4.13
CA GLY A 22 -4.84 -12.15 -5.08
C GLY A 22 -5.64 -11.84 -6.35
N GLY A 23 -5.34 -10.71 -7.00
CA GLY A 23 -6.08 -10.26 -8.18
C GLY A 23 -5.78 -11.08 -9.43
N LEU A 24 -4.65 -11.79 -9.43
CA LEU A 24 -4.12 -12.64 -10.48
C LEU A 24 -3.54 -13.93 -9.85
N PRO A 25 -3.54 -15.07 -10.57
CA PRO A 25 -3.03 -16.33 -10.05
C PRO A 25 -1.50 -16.32 -9.94
N ILE A 26 -0.96 -17.12 -9.00
CA ILE A 26 0.48 -17.25 -8.79
C ILE A 26 1.23 -17.73 -10.05
N THR A 27 0.55 -18.52 -10.90
CA THR A 27 1.09 -19.06 -12.15
C THR A 27 1.53 -17.97 -13.13
N VAL A 28 1.01 -16.76 -13.03
CA VAL A 28 1.48 -15.61 -13.82
C VAL A 28 2.96 -15.31 -13.55
N MET A 29 3.44 -15.54 -12.33
CA MET A 29 4.88 -15.42 -12.03
C MET A 29 5.69 -16.52 -12.67
N ASP A 30 5.17 -17.74 -12.76
CA ASP A 30 5.84 -18.86 -13.41
C ASP A 30 6.07 -18.57 -14.89
N GLU A 31 5.08 -17.99 -15.56
CA GLU A 31 5.20 -17.62 -16.97
C GLU A 31 6.24 -16.50 -17.23
N LEU A 32 6.44 -15.60 -16.25
CA LEU A 32 7.44 -14.54 -16.33
C LEU A 32 8.87 -15.00 -15.97
N ARG A 33 9.06 -16.25 -15.53
CA ARG A 33 10.40 -16.78 -15.20
C ARG A 33 11.27 -16.89 -16.44
N PHE A 34 12.50 -16.43 -16.31
CA PHE A 34 13.55 -16.61 -17.32
C PHE A 34 14.16 -18.02 -17.17
N GLU A 35 13.41 -19.06 -17.52
CA GLU A 35 13.78 -20.46 -17.32
C GLU A 35 15.09 -20.83 -18.03
N GLN A 36 15.28 -20.39 -19.28
CA GLN A 36 16.51 -20.72 -20.02
C GLN A 36 17.71 -19.98 -19.43
N SER A 37 17.54 -18.72 -19.06
CA SER A 37 18.59 -17.93 -18.43
C SER A 37 18.93 -18.48 -17.03
N ALA A 38 17.94 -18.92 -16.25
CA ALA A 38 18.14 -19.51 -14.93
C ALA A 38 18.95 -20.82 -15.03
N GLN A 39 18.55 -21.73 -15.93
CA GLN A 39 19.28 -22.98 -16.15
C GLN A 39 20.72 -22.73 -16.62
N TRP A 40 20.92 -21.74 -17.49
CA TRP A 40 22.25 -21.33 -17.92
C TRP A 40 23.09 -20.78 -16.75
N VAL A 41 22.55 -19.87 -15.94
CA VAL A 41 23.22 -19.32 -14.76
C VAL A 41 23.56 -20.43 -13.76
N ASP A 42 22.64 -21.36 -13.48
CA ASP A 42 22.88 -22.49 -12.57
C ASP A 42 24.03 -23.37 -13.05
N ALA A 43 24.10 -23.64 -14.37
CA ALA A 43 25.20 -24.40 -14.96
C ALA A 43 26.54 -23.67 -14.84
N VAL A 44 26.56 -22.35 -15.07
CA VAL A 44 27.76 -21.51 -14.92
C VAL A 44 28.22 -21.46 -13.46
N LEU A 45 27.31 -21.18 -12.52
CA LEU A 45 27.61 -21.11 -11.09
C LEU A 45 28.10 -22.45 -10.52
N LEU A 46 27.54 -23.57 -11.02
CA LEU A 46 28.03 -24.91 -10.67
C LEU A 46 29.48 -25.09 -11.11
N LEU A 47 29.83 -24.70 -12.34
CA LEU A 47 31.19 -24.80 -12.87
C LEU A 47 32.17 -23.88 -12.13
N GLU A 48 31.76 -22.66 -11.78
CA GLU A 48 32.54 -21.75 -10.93
C GLU A 48 32.81 -22.36 -9.55
N SER A 49 31.79 -22.94 -8.92
CA SER A 49 31.93 -23.62 -7.63
C SER A 49 32.90 -24.81 -7.72
N LEU A 50 32.79 -25.61 -8.78
CA LEU A 50 33.70 -26.73 -9.01
C LEU A 50 35.15 -26.23 -9.20
N LEU A 51 35.38 -25.23 -10.05
CA LEU A 51 36.70 -24.64 -10.28
C LEU A 51 37.31 -24.06 -8.99
N ALA A 52 36.52 -23.34 -8.20
CA ALA A 52 36.96 -22.77 -6.92
C ALA A 52 37.38 -23.86 -5.93
N ALA A 53 36.63 -24.96 -5.86
CA ALA A 53 36.95 -26.08 -4.96
C ALA A 53 38.25 -26.83 -5.35
N ARG A 54 38.65 -26.82 -6.62
CA ARG A 54 39.92 -27.46 -7.08
C ARG A 54 41.10 -26.49 -7.12
N ARG A 55 40.82 -25.18 -7.09
CA ARG A 55 41.83 -24.11 -7.18
C ARG A 55 42.93 -24.26 -6.13
N ASP A 56 42.56 -24.40 -4.86
CA ASP A 56 43.53 -24.32 -3.76
C ASP A 56 44.52 -25.50 -3.79
N GLY A 57 44.03 -26.70 -4.09
CA GLY A 57 44.88 -27.88 -4.28
C GLY A 57 45.87 -27.70 -5.44
N LEU A 58 45.40 -27.19 -6.59
CA LEU A 58 46.27 -26.94 -7.74
C LEU A 58 47.27 -25.80 -7.49
N VAL A 59 46.85 -24.73 -6.81
CA VAL A 59 47.74 -23.61 -6.44
C VAL A 59 48.84 -24.06 -5.48
N ALA A 60 48.53 -24.95 -4.54
CA ALA A 60 49.53 -25.53 -3.64
C ALA A 60 50.57 -26.37 -4.41
N VAL A 61 50.13 -27.23 -5.33
CA VAL A 61 51.05 -28.01 -6.18
C VAL A 61 51.91 -27.08 -7.05
N LEU A 62 51.31 -26.08 -7.68
CA LEU A 62 52.05 -25.11 -8.50
C LEU A 62 53.05 -24.30 -7.67
N HIS A 63 52.73 -23.99 -6.41
CA HIS A 63 53.65 -23.34 -5.49
C HIS A 63 54.88 -24.22 -5.21
N GLU A 64 54.69 -25.51 -4.96
CA GLU A 64 55.80 -26.45 -4.77
C GLU A 64 56.64 -26.60 -6.04
N ALA A 65 56.02 -26.70 -7.22
CA ALA A 65 56.75 -26.75 -8.48
C ALA A 65 57.61 -25.49 -8.73
N VAL A 66 57.11 -24.30 -8.37
CA VAL A 66 57.89 -23.04 -8.40
C VAL A 66 59.12 -23.11 -7.49
N ASN A 67 59.03 -23.83 -6.35
CA ASN A 67 60.14 -24.01 -5.43
C ASN A 67 61.15 -25.06 -5.88
N THR A 68 60.71 -26.11 -6.58
CA THR A 68 61.58 -27.16 -7.13
C THR A 68 62.44 -26.62 -8.28
N HIS A 69 61.86 -25.82 -9.18
CA HIS A 69 62.54 -25.31 -10.37
C HIS A 69 63.18 -23.92 -10.17
N LYS A 70 63.79 -23.67 -8.99
CA LYS A 70 64.35 -22.34 -8.62
C LYS A 70 65.45 -21.85 -9.57
N GLU A 71 66.27 -22.77 -10.05
CA GLU A 71 67.45 -22.46 -10.88
C GLU A 71 67.08 -22.19 -12.36
N ASP A 72 65.94 -22.71 -12.84
CA ASP A 72 65.42 -22.38 -14.17
C ASP A 72 64.54 -21.13 -14.10
N LYS A 73 65.16 -19.97 -14.32
CA LYS A 73 64.49 -18.66 -14.26
C LYS A 73 63.33 -18.54 -15.26
N ALA A 74 63.41 -19.20 -16.41
CA ALA A 74 62.38 -19.09 -17.45
C ALA A 74 61.15 -19.92 -17.06
N LEU A 75 61.34 -21.20 -16.74
CA LEU A 75 60.28 -22.10 -16.29
C LEU A 75 59.61 -21.61 -15.00
N ARG A 76 60.42 -21.14 -14.03
CA ARG A 76 59.91 -20.56 -12.78
C ARG A 76 58.97 -19.39 -13.03
N ARG A 77 59.31 -18.49 -13.96
CA ARG A 77 58.46 -17.33 -14.30
C ARG A 77 57.14 -17.79 -14.92
N THR A 78 57.17 -18.78 -15.82
CA THR A 78 55.97 -19.37 -16.42
C THR A 78 55.06 -19.98 -15.35
N LEU A 79 55.61 -20.78 -14.43
CA LEU A 79 54.86 -21.38 -13.31
C LEU A 79 54.24 -20.34 -12.37
N ILE A 80 54.97 -19.25 -12.05
CA ILE A 80 54.43 -18.15 -11.24
C ILE A 80 53.26 -17.46 -11.93
N ASN A 81 53.40 -17.14 -13.21
CA ASN A 81 52.33 -16.49 -13.98
C ASN A 81 51.11 -17.40 -14.10
N PHE A 82 51.32 -18.69 -14.38
CA PHE A 82 50.25 -19.67 -14.46
C PHE A 82 49.54 -19.84 -13.12
N LYS A 83 50.28 -19.98 -12.02
CA LYS A 83 49.70 -20.02 -10.67
C LYS A 83 48.84 -18.78 -10.37
N ARG A 84 49.33 -17.59 -10.72
CA ARG A 84 48.58 -16.33 -10.54
C ARG A 84 47.31 -16.31 -11.38
N ASN A 85 47.40 -16.81 -12.61
CA ASN A 85 46.28 -16.93 -13.53
C ASN A 85 45.20 -17.88 -12.99
N ILE A 86 45.58 -19.07 -12.50
CA ILE A 86 44.68 -20.02 -11.82
C ILE A 86 44.05 -19.38 -10.58
N PHE A 87 44.85 -18.72 -9.74
CA PHE A 87 44.38 -18.09 -8.51
C PHE A 87 43.34 -16.99 -8.80
N ASN A 88 43.58 -16.18 -9.84
CA ASN A 88 42.70 -15.10 -10.27
C ASN A 88 41.56 -15.54 -11.19
N MET A 89 41.38 -16.86 -11.41
CA MET A 89 40.35 -17.41 -12.31
C MET A 89 40.41 -16.78 -13.71
N HIS A 90 41.63 -16.65 -14.24
CA HIS A 90 41.88 -16.02 -15.54
C HIS A 90 42.92 -16.80 -16.31
N LEU A 91 42.51 -17.53 -17.34
CA LEU A 91 43.40 -18.17 -18.31
C LEU A 91 43.16 -17.57 -19.70
N ALA A 92 44.23 -17.18 -20.39
CA ALA A 92 44.13 -16.84 -21.80
C ALA A 92 43.93 -18.10 -22.64
N ASP A 93 43.25 -17.99 -23.78
CA ASP A 93 42.95 -19.13 -24.67
C ASP A 93 44.21 -19.81 -25.25
N ASN A 94 45.36 -19.14 -25.20
CA ASN A 94 46.61 -19.70 -25.66
C ASN A 94 47.29 -20.54 -24.57
N LEU A 95 47.02 -21.84 -24.60
CA LEU A 95 47.57 -22.90 -23.73
C LEU A 95 48.97 -23.39 -24.17
N ALA A 96 49.72 -22.62 -24.97
CA ALA A 96 51.03 -23.04 -25.49
C ALA A 96 52.02 -23.47 -24.39
N ASP A 97 51.88 -22.92 -23.19
CA ASP A 97 52.73 -23.24 -22.04
C ASP A 97 52.23 -24.44 -21.20
N THR A 98 51.04 -24.98 -21.48
CA THR A 98 50.41 -26.00 -20.64
C THR A 98 51.17 -27.31 -20.63
N SER A 99 51.69 -27.77 -21.78
CA SER A 99 52.51 -28.98 -21.86
C SER A 99 53.84 -28.82 -21.10
N LEU A 100 54.41 -27.60 -21.11
CA LEU A 100 55.62 -27.26 -20.35
C LEU A 100 55.34 -27.29 -18.84
N ILE A 101 54.20 -26.74 -18.41
CA ILE A 101 53.76 -26.73 -17.01
C ILE A 101 53.47 -28.15 -16.54
N GLU A 102 52.76 -28.96 -17.33
CA GLU A 102 52.45 -30.35 -17.01
C GLU A 102 53.72 -31.20 -16.81
N ALA A 103 54.73 -31.02 -17.68
CA ALA A 103 56.03 -31.68 -17.56
C ALA A 103 56.79 -31.28 -16.29
N ALA A 104 56.60 -30.04 -15.82
CA ALA A 104 57.23 -29.51 -14.61
C ALA A 104 56.55 -29.97 -13.30
N LEU A 105 55.36 -30.57 -13.37
CA LEU A 105 54.62 -31.09 -12.22
C LEU A 105 54.97 -32.55 -11.88
N PRO A 106 54.91 -32.95 -10.59
CA PRO A 106 54.94 -34.35 -10.18
C PRO A 106 53.84 -35.17 -10.86
N ALA A 107 54.11 -36.44 -11.16
CA ALA A 107 53.19 -37.30 -11.91
C ALA A 107 51.82 -37.42 -11.22
N GLU A 108 51.82 -37.47 -9.89
CA GLU A 108 50.64 -37.59 -9.04
C GLU A 108 49.73 -36.34 -9.10
N ALA A 109 50.30 -35.20 -9.49
CA ALA A 109 49.59 -33.91 -9.50
C ALA A 109 49.17 -33.43 -10.90
N ARG A 110 49.60 -34.12 -11.98
CA ARG A 110 49.16 -33.82 -13.35
C ARG A 110 47.66 -34.02 -13.55
N GLY A 111 47.07 -34.96 -12.80
CA GLY A 111 45.62 -35.18 -12.80
C GLY A 111 44.82 -33.96 -12.32
N LEU A 112 45.32 -33.24 -11.30
CA LEU A 112 44.69 -32.02 -10.78
C LEU A 112 44.70 -30.89 -11.81
N LEU A 113 45.82 -30.73 -12.53
CA LEU A 113 45.94 -29.77 -13.63
C LEU A 113 44.98 -30.12 -14.76
N THR A 114 44.93 -31.38 -15.17
CA THR A 114 44.06 -31.86 -16.25
C THR A 114 42.58 -31.67 -15.92
N GLU A 115 42.17 -32.06 -14.71
CA GLU A 115 40.79 -31.88 -14.24
C GLU A 115 40.40 -30.40 -14.22
N TRP A 116 41.26 -29.54 -13.69
CA TRP A 116 41.00 -28.11 -13.62
C TRP A 116 40.90 -27.47 -15.01
N LEU A 117 41.80 -27.80 -15.93
CA LEU A 117 41.76 -27.28 -17.31
C LEU A 117 40.52 -27.74 -18.07
N HIS A 118 40.09 -28.99 -17.87
CA HIS A 118 38.85 -29.50 -18.44
C HIS A 118 37.62 -28.75 -17.89
N LEU A 119 37.57 -28.49 -16.58
CA LEU A 119 36.52 -27.67 -15.98
C LEU A 119 36.55 -26.22 -16.50
N TRP A 120 37.75 -25.66 -16.70
CA TRP A 120 37.93 -24.31 -17.24
C TRP A 120 37.40 -24.19 -18.66
N HIS A 121 37.72 -25.17 -19.52
CA HIS A 121 37.18 -25.21 -20.88
C HIS A 121 35.65 -25.28 -20.89
N ARG A 122 35.08 -26.20 -20.10
CA ARG A 122 33.63 -26.34 -19.97
C ARG A 122 32.96 -25.07 -19.45
N TYR A 123 33.61 -24.35 -18.52
CA TYR A 123 33.14 -23.07 -18.02
C TYR A 123 33.14 -22.00 -19.13
N GLN A 124 34.21 -21.89 -19.91
CA GLN A 124 34.26 -20.96 -21.05
C GLN A 124 33.19 -21.29 -22.09
N GLU A 125 33.03 -22.56 -22.46
CA GLU A 125 31.96 -23.01 -23.37
C GLU A 125 30.56 -22.69 -22.83
N ALA A 126 30.35 -22.87 -21.52
CA ALA A 126 29.08 -22.56 -20.86
C ALA A 126 28.77 -21.06 -20.86
N LEU A 127 29.76 -20.16 -20.89
CA LEU A 127 29.53 -18.71 -20.97
C LEU A 127 29.05 -18.24 -22.36
N VAL A 128 29.51 -18.90 -23.43
CA VAL A 128 29.24 -18.50 -24.84
C VAL A 128 27.75 -18.28 -25.15
N PRO A 129 26.81 -19.19 -24.81
CA PRO A 129 25.41 -19.02 -25.18
C PRO A 129 24.66 -17.93 -24.40
N GLY A 130 25.19 -17.46 -23.26
CA GLY A 130 24.48 -16.57 -22.33
C GLY A 130 23.87 -15.31 -22.94
N PRO A 131 24.64 -14.48 -23.68
CA PRO A 131 24.11 -13.29 -24.33
C PRO A 131 22.96 -13.59 -25.32
N ALA A 132 23.04 -14.71 -26.04
CA ALA A 132 22.01 -15.10 -26.99
C ALA A 132 20.73 -15.59 -26.29
N ILE A 133 20.87 -16.38 -25.22
CA ILE A 133 19.75 -16.83 -24.38
C ILE A 133 18.98 -15.61 -23.83
N MET A 134 19.69 -14.66 -23.22
CA MET A 134 19.08 -13.44 -22.68
C MET A 134 18.43 -12.57 -23.75
N ALA A 135 19.08 -12.41 -24.92
CA ALA A 135 18.54 -11.63 -26.03
C ALA A 135 17.26 -12.25 -26.64
N GLN A 136 17.11 -13.57 -26.55
CA GLN A 136 15.91 -14.28 -27.00
C GLN A 136 14.78 -14.23 -25.97
N GLU A 137 15.09 -14.44 -24.69
CA GLU A 137 14.08 -14.59 -23.64
C GLU A 137 13.50 -13.24 -23.19
N LEU A 138 14.33 -12.21 -23.07
CA LEU A 138 13.90 -10.89 -22.57
C LEU A 138 12.73 -10.27 -23.36
N PRO A 139 12.74 -10.23 -24.71
CA PRO A 139 11.65 -9.64 -25.46
C PRO A 139 10.33 -10.44 -25.34
N GLN A 140 10.43 -11.76 -25.18
CA GLN A 140 9.29 -12.65 -24.97
C GLN A 140 8.64 -12.37 -23.61
N LYS A 141 9.44 -12.30 -22.55
CA LYS A 141 8.94 -12.01 -21.20
C LYS A 141 8.36 -10.61 -21.07
N ARG A 142 8.92 -9.63 -21.79
CA ARG A 142 8.31 -8.29 -21.91
C ARG A 142 6.98 -8.30 -22.66
N GLY A 143 6.87 -9.06 -23.75
CA GLY A 143 5.60 -9.23 -24.46
C GLY A 143 4.52 -9.76 -23.53
N LEU A 144 4.83 -10.84 -22.81
CA LEU A 144 3.92 -11.43 -21.82
C LEU A 144 3.58 -10.45 -20.68
N LEU A 145 4.57 -9.74 -20.13
CA LEU A 145 4.33 -8.72 -19.11
C LEU A 145 3.32 -7.67 -19.60
N LYS A 146 3.49 -7.18 -20.83
CA LYS A 146 2.59 -6.20 -21.45
C LYS A 146 1.17 -6.72 -21.60
N GLU A 147 0.99 -8.00 -21.97
CA GLU A 147 -0.32 -8.65 -22.02
C GLU A 147 -0.98 -8.69 -20.63
N ILE A 148 -0.25 -9.12 -19.61
CA ILE A 148 -0.75 -9.25 -18.23
C ILE A 148 -1.17 -7.89 -17.67
N ILE A 149 -0.31 -6.86 -17.78
CA ILE A 149 -0.62 -5.54 -17.22
C ILE A 149 -1.75 -4.83 -17.96
N ASN A 150 -2.05 -5.25 -19.20
CA ASN A 150 -3.13 -4.66 -19.98
C ASN A 150 -4.51 -5.26 -19.64
N THR A 151 -4.58 -6.20 -18.71
CA THR A 151 -5.85 -6.71 -18.18
C THR A 151 -6.64 -5.61 -17.48
N SER A 152 -7.97 -5.62 -17.66
CA SER A 152 -8.83 -4.54 -17.16
C SER A 152 -8.72 -4.33 -15.65
N ASP A 153 -8.63 -5.40 -14.85
CA ASP A 153 -8.55 -5.29 -13.40
C ASP A 153 -7.24 -4.67 -12.96
N PHE A 154 -6.12 -5.10 -13.56
CA PHE A 154 -4.81 -4.54 -13.24
C PHE A 154 -4.75 -3.04 -13.56
N ARG A 155 -5.21 -2.65 -14.76
CA ARG A 155 -5.27 -1.24 -15.18
C ARG A 155 -6.17 -0.40 -14.28
N LYS A 156 -7.35 -0.91 -13.90
CA LYS A 156 -8.25 -0.26 -12.93
C LYS A 156 -7.57 -0.07 -11.57
N GLY A 157 -6.72 -1.02 -11.17
CA GLY A 157 -5.93 -0.96 -9.96
C GLY A 157 -4.94 0.20 -10.00
N ILE A 158 -4.15 0.27 -11.08
CA ILE A 158 -3.15 1.32 -11.28
C ILE A 158 -3.79 2.70 -11.37
N LEU A 159 -4.91 2.85 -12.08
CA LEU A 159 -5.61 4.13 -12.20
C LEU A 159 -5.90 4.78 -10.83
N LEU A 160 -6.29 3.97 -9.84
CA LEU A 160 -6.58 4.48 -8.49
C LEU A 160 -5.33 4.61 -7.62
N SER A 161 -4.38 3.67 -7.74
CA SER A 161 -3.20 3.61 -6.87
C SER A 161 -2.05 4.52 -7.31
N SER A 162 -1.91 4.77 -8.61
CA SER A 162 -0.90 5.66 -9.18
C SER A 162 -1.39 6.27 -10.50
N PRO A 163 -2.12 7.39 -10.45
CA PRO A 163 -2.60 8.08 -11.66
C PRO A 163 -1.48 8.51 -12.61
N VAL A 164 -0.29 8.84 -12.08
CA VAL A 164 0.88 9.20 -12.88
C VAL A 164 1.40 7.99 -13.66
N LEU A 165 1.42 6.81 -13.05
CA LEU A 165 1.80 5.59 -13.75
C LEU A 165 0.79 5.23 -14.84
N ASP A 166 -0.52 5.32 -14.55
CA ASP A 166 -1.58 5.02 -15.55
C ASP A 166 -1.45 5.84 -16.85
N GLN A 167 -1.00 7.10 -16.74
CA GLN A 167 -0.81 7.99 -17.89
C GLN A 167 0.30 7.52 -18.85
N VAL A 168 1.28 6.75 -18.36
CA VAL A 168 2.45 6.33 -19.14
C VAL A 168 2.43 4.85 -19.52
N ILE A 169 1.47 4.07 -19.03
CA ILE A 169 1.36 2.63 -19.36
C ILE A 169 1.20 2.42 -20.87
N ASP A 170 0.35 3.20 -21.53
CA ASP A 170 0.07 2.99 -22.95
C ASP A 170 1.35 3.19 -23.80
N SER A 171 2.14 4.23 -23.49
CA SER A 171 3.46 4.44 -24.09
C SER A 171 4.45 3.31 -23.79
N TYR A 172 4.42 2.75 -22.58
CA TYR A 172 5.23 1.56 -22.26
C TYR A 172 4.78 0.33 -23.06
N ILE A 173 3.49 0.07 -23.19
CA ILE A 173 2.96 -1.04 -23.98
C ILE A 173 3.43 -0.92 -25.44
N ASP A 174 3.30 0.28 -26.02
CA ASP A 174 3.66 0.58 -27.41
C ASP A 174 5.17 0.61 -27.68
N SER A 175 6.01 0.66 -26.63
CA SER A 175 7.47 0.62 -26.78
C SER A 175 7.96 -0.71 -27.35
N ASP A 176 9.19 -0.74 -27.91
CA ASP A 176 9.77 -2.01 -28.34
C ASP A 176 10.14 -2.92 -27.15
N ASN A 177 10.15 -4.24 -27.37
CA ASN A 177 10.51 -5.20 -26.32
C ASN A 177 12.03 -5.44 -26.21
N LEU A 178 12.84 -4.82 -27.06
CA LEU A 178 14.28 -5.08 -27.19
C LEU A 178 15.09 -4.13 -26.29
N ARG A 179 14.94 -2.82 -26.51
CA ARG A 179 15.74 -1.75 -25.92
C ARG A 179 14.83 -0.66 -25.36
N LEU A 180 14.60 -0.75 -24.06
CA LEU A 180 13.89 0.30 -23.34
C LEU A 180 14.79 1.49 -23.03
N ALA A 181 14.26 2.69 -23.26
CA ALA A 181 14.80 3.93 -22.71
C ALA A 181 14.75 3.93 -21.17
N ARG A 182 15.46 4.86 -20.53
CA ARG A 182 15.55 4.93 -19.06
C ARG A 182 14.17 5.05 -18.42
N GLU A 183 13.31 5.89 -18.98
CA GLU A 183 11.96 6.17 -18.50
C GLU A 183 11.09 4.91 -18.56
N ALA A 184 11.11 4.20 -19.69
CA ALA A 184 10.36 2.96 -19.87
C ALA A 184 10.83 1.84 -18.93
N ARG A 185 12.12 1.78 -18.57
CA ARG A 185 12.63 0.84 -17.56
C ARG A 185 12.11 1.15 -16.16
N THR A 186 12.00 2.43 -15.80
CA THR A 186 11.39 2.83 -14.52
C THR A 186 9.92 2.42 -14.47
N VAL A 187 9.18 2.64 -15.57
CA VAL A 187 7.78 2.22 -15.70
C VAL A 187 7.65 0.69 -15.60
N GLU A 188 8.47 -0.06 -16.34
CA GLU A 188 8.54 -1.54 -16.28
C GLU A 188 8.75 -2.02 -14.83
N HIS A 189 9.72 -1.44 -14.12
CA HIS A 189 10.00 -1.79 -12.73
C HIS A 189 8.80 -1.53 -11.81
N SER A 190 8.18 -0.35 -11.87
CA SER A 190 7.00 -0.04 -11.06
C SER A 190 5.82 -0.95 -11.38
N LEU A 191 5.61 -1.29 -12.65
CA LEU A 191 4.55 -2.23 -13.05
C LEU A 191 4.81 -3.64 -12.51
N LEU A 192 6.06 -4.10 -12.52
CA LEU A 192 6.44 -5.36 -11.89
C LEU A 192 6.17 -5.35 -10.38
N GLU A 193 6.48 -4.28 -9.67
CA GLU A 193 6.19 -4.18 -8.23
C GLU A 193 4.67 -4.29 -7.94
N TYR A 194 3.85 -3.61 -8.74
CA TYR A 194 2.39 -3.74 -8.64
C TYR A 194 1.91 -5.15 -9.02
N LEU A 195 2.52 -5.78 -10.02
CA LEU A 195 2.20 -7.15 -10.42
C LEU A 195 2.54 -8.15 -9.32
N PHE A 196 3.74 -8.08 -8.74
CA PHE A 196 4.14 -8.88 -7.58
C PHE A 196 3.19 -8.67 -6.39
N ARG A 197 2.75 -7.42 -6.14
CA ARG A 197 1.72 -7.17 -5.13
C ARG A 197 0.41 -7.87 -5.47
N THR A 198 -0.05 -7.76 -6.71
CA THR A 198 -1.34 -8.30 -7.18
C THR A 198 -1.39 -9.82 -7.06
N VAL A 199 -0.26 -10.47 -7.32
CA VAL A 199 -0.14 -11.93 -7.38
C VAL A 199 0.25 -12.54 -6.02
N CYS A 200 1.19 -11.92 -5.31
CA CYS A 200 1.79 -12.51 -4.11
C CYS A 200 1.27 -11.92 -2.78
N LYS A 201 0.53 -10.79 -2.79
CA LYS A 201 0.00 -10.18 -1.57
C LYS A 201 -1.52 -10.25 -1.55
N THR A 202 -2.06 -10.76 -0.44
CA THR A 202 -3.51 -10.84 -0.18
C THR A 202 -4.03 -9.65 0.64
N SER A 203 -3.25 -8.58 0.79
CA SER A 203 -3.68 -7.35 1.47
C SER A 203 -4.71 -6.60 0.60
N PRO A 204 -5.90 -6.26 1.12
CA PRO A 204 -6.93 -5.52 0.39
C PRO A 204 -6.38 -4.19 -0.15
N PHE A 205 -6.39 -4.00 -1.47
CA PHE A 205 -5.90 -2.77 -2.09
C PHE A 205 -6.41 -2.62 -3.52
N SER A 206 -7.35 -1.69 -3.71
CA SER A 206 -7.99 -1.44 -4.99
C SER A 206 -8.51 -2.74 -5.63
N THR A 207 -8.45 -2.84 -6.95
CA THR A 207 -8.84 -4.04 -7.71
C THR A 207 -7.72 -5.09 -7.82
N PHE A 208 -6.55 -4.86 -7.21
CA PHE A 208 -5.44 -5.81 -7.17
C PHE A 208 -5.70 -7.01 -6.25
N THR A 209 -6.64 -6.89 -5.32
CA THR A 209 -7.04 -7.98 -4.44
C THR A 209 -8.54 -7.92 -4.24
N SER A 210 -9.14 -9.07 -4.02
CA SER A 210 -10.58 -9.19 -3.77
C SER A 210 -10.83 -9.77 -2.38
N VAL A 211 -11.95 -9.39 -1.80
CA VAL A 211 -12.43 -9.94 -0.54
C VAL A 211 -13.73 -10.67 -0.82
N SER A 212 -13.86 -11.87 -0.25
CA SER A 212 -15.06 -12.69 -0.33
C SER A 212 -15.44 -13.19 1.06
N PHE A 213 -16.70 -13.57 1.21
CA PHE A 213 -17.21 -14.26 2.39
C PHE A 213 -17.45 -15.72 2.04
N GLY A 214 -17.02 -16.62 2.91
CA GLY A 214 -17.26 -18.05 2.79
C GLY A 214 -17.88 -18.60 4.06
N GLU A 215 -18.35 -19.84 3.98
CA GLU A 215 -18.89 -20.60 5.10
C GLU A 215 -18.23 -21.97 5.16
N PHE A 216 -17.91 -22.45 6.36
CA PHE A 216 -17.46 -23.81 6.59
C PHE A 216 -18.66 -24.75 6.51
N ALA A 217 -18.69 -25.57 5.47
CA ALA A 217 -19.60 -26.72 5.40
C ALA A 217 -18.94 -27.93 6.04
N HIS A 218 -19.69 -28.67 6.87
CA HIS A 218 -19.25 -29.98 7.34
C HIS A 218 -19.55 -31.02 6.26
N GLU A 219 -18.52 -31.45 5.55
CA GLU A 219 -18.63 -32.56 4.63
C GLU A 219 -18.61 -33.89 5.42
N GLN A 220 -19.53 -34.80 5.09
CA GLN A 220 -19.69 -36.09 5.79
C GLN A 220 -18.73 -37.17 5.26
N GLU A 221 -18.11 -36.92 4.11
CA GLU A 221 -17.15 -37.83 3.47
C GLU A 221 -15.70 -37.38 3.74
N ILE A 222 -14.82 -38.36 3.95
CA ILE A 222 -13.41 -38.13 4.26
C ILE A 222 -12.70 -37.81 2.94
N SER A 223 -12.45 -36.53 2.68
CA SER A 223 -11.47 -36.08 1.68
C SER A 223 -10.05 -36.29 2.20
N ASP A 224 -9.10 -36.62 1.31
CA ASP A 224 -7.66 -36.63 1.62
C ASP A 224 -7.12 -35.23 1.97
N GLN A 225 -7.88 -34.16 1.67
CA GLN A 225 -7.53 -32.78 2.01
C GLN A 225 -8.25 -32.32 3.28
N ALA A 226 -7.51 -31.66 4.18
CA ALA A 226 -8.06 -31.13 5.42
C ALA A 226 -9.05 -29.97 5.22
N ILE A 227 -8.95 -29.25 4.08
CA ILE A 227 -9.84 -28.16 3.67
C ILE A 227 -9.94 -28.20 2.15
N ASP A 228 -11.16 -28.30 1.63
CA ASP A 228 -11.46 -28.05 0.21
C ASP A 228 -12.11 -26.66 0.07
N LEU A 229 -11.74 -25.93 -0.99
CA LEU A 229 -12.26 -24.58 -1.27
C LEU A 229 -13.11 -24.62 -2.54
N GLN A 230 -14.42 -24.54 -2.35
CA GLN A 230 -15.36 -24.42 -3.46
C GLN A 230 -15.71 -22.95 -3.70
N VAL A 231 -15.43 -22.46 -4.91
CA VAL A 231 -15.76 -21.09 -5.33
C VAL A 231 -16.79 -21.15 -6.46
N SER A 232 -17.99 -20.62 -6.20
CA SER A 232 -19.11 -20.66 -7.14
C SER A 232 -19.06 -19.58 -8.22
N ASP A 233 -18.49 -18.41 -7.91
CA ASP A 233 -18.38 -17.27 -8.81
C ASP A 233 -17.11 -16.46 -8.49
N MET A 234 -16.37 -16.10 -9.54
CA MET A 234 -15.16 -15.26 -9.47
C MET A 234 -15.41 -13.84 -10.01
N GLY A 235 -16.67 -13.50 -10.31
CA GLY A 235 -17.10 -12.17 -10.71
C GLY A 235 -16.76 -11.11 -9.67
N LYS A 236 -15.88 -10.19 -10.03
CA LYS A 236 -15.47 -9.10 -9.14
C LYS A 236 -16.47 -7.95 -9.21
N ARG A 237 -16.79 -7.39 -8.05
CA ARG A 237 -17.59 -6.17 -7.92
C ARG A 237 -16.78 -5.12 -7.17
N SER A 238 -16.83 -3.87 -7.64
CA SER A 238 -16.21 -2.75 -6.96
C SER A 238 -17.22 -2.08 -6.03
N PHE A 239 -16.80 -1.77 -4.82
CA PHE A 239 -17.54 -0.92 -3.89
C PHE A 239 -16.71 0.33 -3.65
N THR A 240 -17.21 1.48 -4.10
CA THR A 240 -16.47 2.74 -4.14
C THR A 240 -17.03 3.71 -3.13
N ARG A 241 -16.16 4.55 -2.58
CA ARG A 241 -16.51 5.62 -1.66
C ARG A 241 -15.66 6.84 -1.97
N LEU A 242 -16.22 8.02 -1.75
CA LEU A 242 -15.44 9.25 -1.73
C LEU A 242 -14.43 9.18 -0.57
N ASN A 243 -13.21 9.68 -0.79
CA ASN A 243 -12.24 9.79 0.29
C ASN A 243 -12.80 10.71 1.39
N MET A 244 -13.01 10.16 2.59
CA MET A 244 -13.64 10.86 3.72
C MET A 244 -12.86 12.08 4.20
N LEU A 245 -11.56 12.17 3.88
CA LEU A 245 -10.76 13.37 4.14
C LEU A 245 -11.33 14.60 3.42
N ILE A 246 -11.94 14.41 2.24
CA ILE A 246 -12.60 15.49 1.49
C ILE A 246 -13.76 16.06 2.32
N LEU A 247 -14.60 15.19 2.90
CA LEU A 247 -15.72 15.63 3.74
C LEU A 247 -15.23 16.29 5.02
N SER A 248 -14.15 15.78 5.62
CA SER A 248 -13.55 16.41 6.79
C SER A 248 -13.04 17.83 6.48
N ARG A 249 -12.43 18.04 5.32
CA ARG A 249 -11.96 19.37 4.87
C ARG A 249 -13.13 20.32 4.60
N LEU A 250 -14.18 19.85 3.94
CA LEU A 250 -15.41 20.62 3.72
C LEU A 250 -16.06 21.03 5.04
N SER A 251 -16.16 20.12 6.03
CA SER A 251 -16.67 20.44 7.37
C SER A 251 -15.86 21.54 8.05
N THR A 252 -14.52 21.49 7.97
CA THR A 252 -13.65 22.53 8.52
C THR A 252 -13.85 23.88 7.83
N GLN A 253 -13.99 23.89 6.51
CA GLN A 253 -14.26 25.11 5.73
C GLN A 253 -15.63 25.70 6.07
N LEU A 254 -16.68 24.88 6.13
CA LEU A 254 -18.02 25.31 6.54
C LEU A 254 -18.01 25.99 7.91
N PHE A 255 -17.27 25.43 8.86
CA PHE A 255 -17.19 26.01 10.20
C PHE A 255 -16.49 27.39 10.22
N ALA A 256 -15.67 27.72 9.23
CA ALA A 256 -15.06 29.05 9.15
C ALA A 256 -16.05 30.15 8.71
N ILE A 257 -17.18 29.78 8.10
CA ILE A 257 -18.15 30.71 7.50
C ILE A 257 -19.05 31.31 8.60
N PRO A 258 -19.05 32.65 8.80
CA PRO A 258 -19.84 33.31 9.85
C PRO A 258 -21.34 33.00 9.80
N GLU A 259 -21.94 32.98 8.61
CA GLU A 259 -23.36 32.70 8.40
C GLU A 259 -23.72 31.27 8.83
N ILE A 260 -22.82 30.31 8.59
CA ILE A 260 -23.01 28.91 9.01
C ILE A 260 -22.93 28.79 10.52
N LYS A 261 -21.99 29.49 11.17
CA LYS A 261 -21.89 29.51 12.64
C LYS A 261 -23.18 29.98 13.31
N GLN A 262 -23.99 30.81 12.67
CA GLN A 262 -25.25 31.27 13.26
C GLN A 262 -26.36 30.22 13.25
N VAL A 263 -26.34 29.30 12.28
CA VAL A 263 -27.43 28.35 12.04
C VAL A 263 -27.08 26.90 12.42
N ILE A 264 -25.80 26.61 12.65
CA ILE A 264 -25.33 25.26 12.92
C ILE A 264 -25.75 24.78 14.32
N PRO A 265 -26.40 23.61 14.45
CA PRO A 265 -26.69 23.02 15.74
C PRO A 265 -25.42 22.50 16.41
N VAL A 266 -25.36 22.67 17.73
CA VAL A 266 -24.30 22.17 18.59
C VAL A 266 -24.89 21.38 19.74
N ARG A 267 -24.12 20.39 20.24
CA ARG A 267 -24.43 19.63 21.45
C ARG A 267 -23.17 19.28 22.21
N LEU A 268 -23.32 18.85 23.45
CA LEU A 268 -22.21 18.31 24.22
C LEU A 268 -21.86 16.88 23.77
N THR A 269 -20.56 16.56 23.76
CA THR A 269 -20.04 15.21 23.51
C THR A 269 -20.65 14.23 24.51
N THR A 270 -21.15 13.07 24.08
CA THR A 270 -21.75 12.07 24.98
C THR A 270 -20.73 11.45 25.95
N GLY A 271 -21.19 10.99 27.11
CA GLY A 271 -20.36 10.20 28.03
C GLY A 271 -19.42 11.03 28.92
N TRP A 272 -19.66 12.35 29.04
CA TRP A 272 -18.99 13.18 30.03
C TRP A 272 -19.51 12.91 31.45
N ARG A 273 -18.69 13.21 32.46
CA ARG A 273 -19.07 13.13 33.89
C ARG A 273 -18.57 14.35 34.64
N LEU A 274 -19.39 14.87 35.56
CA LEU A 274 -18.99 15.89 36.52
C LEU A 274 -18.42 15.24 37.79
N GLN A 275 -17.17 15.57 38.14
CA GLN A 275 -16.52 15.10 39.36
C GLN A 275 -15.57 16.16 39.89
N ASP A 276 -15.65 16.48 41.19
CA ASP A 276 -14.75 17.43 41.88
C ASP A 276 -14.65 18.80 41.19
N GLY A 277 -15.77 19.35 40.71
CA GLY A 277 -15.81 20.62 39.98
C GLY A 277 -15.14 20.58 38.59
N LYS A 278 -14.94 19.39 38.03
CA LYS A 278 -14.36 19.19 36.69
C LYS A 278 -15.25 18.29 35.83
N VAL A 279 -15.37 18.62 34.56
CA VAL A 279 -15.97 17.73 33.56
C VAL A 279 -14.87 16.85 32.99
N LYS A 280 -15.05 15.53 33.09
CA LYS A 280 -14.20 14.51 32.47
C LYS A 280 -14.92 13.91 31.29
N TYR A 281 -14.27 13.88 30.12
CA TYR A 281 -14.84 13.25 28.92
C TYR A 281 -13.73 12.64 28.06
N MET A 282 -14.13 11.74 27.18
CA MET A 282 -13.24 11.11 26.22
C MET A 282 -13.33 11.85 24.89
N ARG A 283 -12.23 12.49 24.50
CA ARG A 283 -12.11 13.07 23.17
C ARG A 283 -11.65 11.99 22.21
N ARG A 284 -12.39 11.83 21.11
CA ARG A 284 -11.98 11.03 19.95
C ARG A 284 -11.47 11.97 18.88
N LYS A 285 -10.20 11.84 18.49
CA LYS A 285 -9.65 12.49 17.30
C LYS A 285 -9.44 11.45 16.21
N SER A 286 -10.03 11.67 15.05
CA SER A 286 -9.66 10.92 13.84
C SER A 286 -8.30 11.42 13.36
N GLY A 287 -7.42 10.52 12.90
CA GLY A 287 -6.07 10.87 12.41
C GLY A 287 -6.02 11.82 11.21
N ALA A 288 -7.18 12.16 10.61
CA ALA A 288 -7.36 13.21 9.60
C ALA A 288 -6.74 14.56 9.99
N GLU A 289 -6.70 14.89 11.28
CA GLU A 289 -6.17 16.17 11.78
C GLU A 289 -4.63 16.23 11.84
N LYS A 290 -3.93 15.09 11.73
CA LYS A 290 -2.46 15.01 11.83
C LYS A 290 -1.74 14.70 10.52
N SER A 291 -2.44 14.22 9.50
CA SER A 291 -1.81 13.83 8.23
C SER A 291 -1.72 15.02 7.29
N ASP A 292 -0.55 15.65 7.25
CA ASP A 292 -0.08 16.30 6.03
C ASP A 292 0.03 15.19 4.96
N GLU A 293 -0.85 15.28 3.97
CA GLU A 293 -0.82 14.61 2.67
C GLU A 293 -0.92 13.06 2.62
N GLU A 294 -1.77 12.61 1.69
CA GLU A 294 -1.85 11.29 1.04
C GLU A 294 -2.21 10.01 1.84
N ASN A 295 -2.13 9.97 3.17
CA ASN A 295 -2.42 8.72 3.91
C ASN A 295 -3.88 8.57 4.37
N ALA A 296 -4.76 8.06 3.51
CA ALA A 296 -6.13 7.68 3.88
C ALA A 296 -6.20 6.63 5.02
N ALA A 297 -5.13 5.85 5.23
CA ALA A 297 -5.01 4.90 6.34
C ALA A 297 -4.99 5.57 7.73
N ALA A 298 -4.68 6.87 7.82
CA ALA A 298 -4.72 7.60 9.08
C ALA A 298 -6.15 7.86 9.59
N LEU A 299 -7.17 7.74 8.72
CA LEU A 299 -8.57 7.93 9.10
C LEU A 299 -9.10 6.83 10.02
N ASP A 300 -8.55 5.62 9.94
CA ASP A 300 -8.94 4.48 10.79
C ASP A 300 -8.29 4.53 12.18
N ILE A 301 -7.35 5.45 12.40
CA ILE A 301 -6.72 5.64 13.72
C ILE A 301 -7.53 6.67 14.50
N ILE A 302 -8.25 6.19 15.52
CA ILE A 302 -8.92 7.04 16.50
C ILE A 302 -8.02 7.16 17.72
N GLU A 303 -7.53 8.37 17.99
CA GLU A 303 -6.86 8.69 19.25
C GLU A 303 -7.91 9.04 20.30
N GLU A 304 -7.98 8.23 21.36
CA GLU A 304 -8.84 8.48 22.51
C GLU A 304 -8.02 9.13 23.64
N ASN A 305 -8.36 10.37 23.98
CA ASN A 305 -7.71 11.12 25.05
C ASN A 305 -8.73 11.51 26.12
N ILE A 306 -8.41 11.26 27.39
CA ILE A 306 -9.24 11.73 28.50
C ILE A 306 -8.89 13.20 28.77
N ILE A 307 -9.87 14.09 28.62
CA ILE A 307 -9.73 15.52 28.88
C ILE A 307 -10.50 15.88 30.14
N GLN A 308 -9.94 16.79 30.94
CA GLN A 308 -10.59 17.37 32.11
C GLN A 308 -10.71 18.89 31.95
N LEU A 309 -11.90 19.42 32.14
CA LEU A 309 -12.17 20.86 32.08
C LEU A 309 -12.66 21.36 33.45
N PRO A 310 -12.06 22.41 34.03
CA PRO A 310 -12.61 23.03 35.22
C PRO A 310 -13.97 23.66 34.93
N VAL A 311 -14.94 23.46 35.82
CA VAL A 311 -16.28 24.03 35.67
C VAL A 311 -16.33 25.41 36.28
N GLY A 312 -16.29 26.42 35.41
CA GLY A 312 -16.66 27.81 35.75
C GLY A 312 -18.16 28.04 35.62
N SER A 313 -18.61 29.25 35.98
CA SER A 313 -20.02 29.67 35.89
C SER A 313 -20.59 29.49 34.48
N LEU A 314 -19.82 29.88 33.44
CA LEU A 314 -20.24 29.76 32.04
C LEU A 314 -20.42 28.30 31.61
N LEU A 315 -19.49 27.42 31.99
CA LEU A 315 -19.58 26.00 31.66
C LEU A 315 -20.75 25.34 32.40
N SER A 316 -20.98 25.70 33.67
CA SER A 316 -22.14 25.20 34.43
C SER A 316 -23.46 25.53 33.73
N ARG A 317 -23.62 26.76 33.25
CA ARG A 317 -24.82 27.17 32.49
C ARG A 317 -24.95 26.42 31.17
N LEU A 318 -23.84 26.18 30.47
CA LEU A 318 -23.85 25.37 29.25
C LEU A 318 -24.28 23.93 29.53
N LEU A 319 -23.84 23.34 30.65
CA LEU A 319 -24.27 22.01 31.08
C LEU A 319 -25.78 21.99 31.43
N ASP A 320 -26.30 23.04 32.06
CA ASP A 320 -27.74 23.14 32.35
C ASP A 320 -28.57 23.21 31.05
N LEU A 321 -28.05 23.84 30.01
CA LEU A 321 -28.73 24.03 28.72
C LEU A 321 -28.65 22.79 27.80
N LEU A 322 -27.49 22.13 27.72
CA LEU A 322 -27.21 21.08 26.72
C LEU A 322 -26.86 19.71 27.33
N GLY A 323 -26.93 19.59 28.66
CA GLY A 323 -26.42 18.43 29.41
C GLY A 323 -27.23 17.15 29.24
N ASP A 324 -28.50 17.26 28.87
CA ASP A 324 -29.40 16.15 28.58
C ASP A 324 -29.26 15.61 27.15
N GLY A 325 -28.35 16.18 26.35
CA GLY A 325 -28.15 15.83 24.95
C GLY A 325 -28.96 16.69 23.98
N HIS A 326 -29.63 17.75 24.46
CA HIS A 326 -30.30 18.75 23.61
C HIS A 326 -29.35 19.33 22.56
N GLU A 327 -29.88 19.55 21.37
CA GLU A 327 -29.18 20.22 20.27
C GLU A 327 -29.76 21.62 20.08
N GLU A 328 -28.90 22.64 20.09
CA GLU A 328 -29.33 24.03 19.94
C GLU A 328 -28.46 24.75 18.92
N LYS A 329 -29.01 25.75 18.23
CA LYS A 329 -28.21 26.57 17.30
C LYS A 329 -27.14 27.32 18.09
N LEU A 330 -25.92 27.40 17.58
CA LEU A 330 -24.82 28.10 18.27
C LEU A 330 -25.19 29.56 18.62
N ALA A 331 -25.89 30.27 17.74
CA ALA A 331 -26.41 31.61 18.05
C ALA A 331 -27.45 31.61 19.18
N GLY A 332 -28.31 30.59 19.25
CA GLY A 332 -29.28 30.40 20.33
C GLY A 332 -28.60 30.12 21.67
N VAL A 333 -27.52 29.32 21.67
CA VAL A 333 -26.69 29.10 22.86
C VAL A 333 -26.07 30.40 23.35
N ILE A 334 -25.47 31.21 22.45
CA ILE A 334 -24.88 32.50 22.81
C ILE A 334 -25.95 33.44 23.39
N ALA A 335 -27.11 33.56 22.72
CA ALA A 335 -28.21 34.41 23.18
C ALA A 335 -28.76 33.97 24.55
N HIS A 336 -28.89 32.66 24.78
CA HIS A 336 -29.34 32.12 26.07
C HIS A 336 -28.33 32.42 27.19
N LEU A 337 -27.03 32.18 26.95
CA LEU A 337 -26.00 32.43 27.94
C LEU A 337 -25.87 33.93 28.27
N CYS A 338 -25.98 34.81 27.27
CA CYS A 338 -25.92 36.27 27.45
C CYS A 338 -27.23 36.90 27.97
N SER A 339 -28.30 36.11 28.13
CA SER A 339 -29.54 36.57 28.79
C SER A 339 -29.42 36.65 30.31
N ASP A 340 -28.42 35.96 30.90
CA ASP A 340 -28.06 36.08 32.30
C ASP A 340 -27.29 37.40 32.52
N ASP A 341 -27.67 38.16 33.55
CA ASP A 341 -27.03 39.44 33.90
C ASP A 341 -25.51 39.30 34.09
N SER A 342 -25.03 38.11 34.45
CA SER A 342 -23.61 37.79 34.62
C SER A 342 -22.79 37.81 33.33
N PHE A 343 -23.43 37.67 32.15
CA PHE A 343 -22.76 37.57 30.84
C PHE A 343 -23.30 38.59 29.82
N ARG A 344 -24.05 39.59 30.28
CA ARG A 344 -24.67 40.60 29.42
C ARG A 344 -23.59 41.45 28.72
N GLY A 345 -23.67 41.56 27.39
CA GLY A 345 -22.70 42.31 26.57
C GLY A 345 -21.35 41.59 26.34
N ALA A 346 -21.25 40.32 26.72
CA ALA A 346 -20.05 39.49 26.55
C ALA A 346 -20.17 38.50 25.37
N GLU A 347 -21.00 38.80 24.36
CA GLU A 347 -21.33 37.87 23.27
C GLU A 347 -20.08 37.36 22.53
N LYS A 348 -19.11 38.24 22.31
CA LYS A 348 -17.83 37.89 21.65
C LYS A 348 -16.96 36.96 22.50
N ASP A 349 -16.93 37.17 23.81
CA ASP A 349 -16.14 36.34 24.72
C ASP A 349 -16.79 34.96 24.90
N VAL A 350 -18.13 34.91 24.99
CA VAL A 350 -18.89 33.66 24.99
C VAL A 350 -18.67 32.90 23.69
N GLU A 351 -18.75 33.57 22.53
CA GLU A 351 -18.47 32.92 21.24
C GLU A 351 -17.05 32.34 21.19
N SER A 352 -16.04 33.12 21.60
CA SER A 352 -14.63 32.67 21.66
C SER A 352 -14.47 31.43 22.56
N TYR A 353 -15.15 31.42 23.71
CA TYR A 353 -15.15 30.27 24.62
C TYR A 353 -15.80 29.03 24.00
N LEU A 354 -16.96 29.17 23.35
CA LEU A 354 -17.62 28.04 22.67
C LEU A 354 -16.79 27.51 21.50
N GLN A 355 -16.12 28.40 20.75
CA GLN A 355 -15.15 28.00 19.72
C GLN A 355 -13.98 27.21 20.33
N HIS A 356 -13.52 27.56 21.53
CA HIS A 356 -12.52 26.77 22.24
C HIS A 356 -13.05 25.39 22.63
N LEU A 357 -14.28 25.29 23.13
CA LEU A 357 -14.92 24.00 23.45
C LEU A 357 -15.12 23.11 22.22
N LEU A 358 -15.41 23.70 21.05
CA LEU A 358 -15.46 23.00 19.76
C LEU A 358 -14.08 22.45 19.38
N ARG A 359 -13.02 23.26 19.49
CA ARG A 359 -11.63 22.83 19.25
C ARG A 359 -11.17 21.76 20.23
N LEU A 360 -11.72 21.73 21.44
CA LEU A 360 -11.45 20.69 22.43
C LEU A 360 -12.26 19.41 22.19
N GLY A 361 -13.32 19.47 21.38
CA GLY A 361 -14.24 18.35 21.15
C GLY A 361 -15.17 18.08 22.33
N PHE A 362 -15.37 19.08 23.21
CA PHE A 362 -16.38 19.00 24.26
C PHE A 362 -17.75 19.46 23.75
N LEU A 363 -17.76 20.56 23.00
CA LEU A 363 -18.88 20.96 22.16
C LEU A 363 -18.62 20.34 20.78
N ILE A 364 -19.66 19.81 20.14
CA ILE A 364 -19.58 19.18 18.81
C ILE A 364 -20.71 19.66 17.93
N MET A 365 -20.52 19.52 16.62
CA MET A 365 -21.53 19.78 15.59
C MET A 365 -22.03 18.45 15.04
N PRO A 366 -23.20 17.96 15.50
CA PRO A 366 -23.72 16.66 15.11
C PRO A 366 -23.79 16.49 13.60
N ILE A 367 -24.25 17.54 12.90
CA ILE A 367 -24.45 17.53 11.46
C ILE A 367 -23.14 17.42 10.64
N LEU A 368 -21.98 17.70 11.25
CA LEU A 368 -20.68 17.61 10.61
C LEU A 368 -19.86 16.40 11.07
N GLN A 369 -20.41 15.54 11.95
CA GLN A 369 -19.74 14.32 12.37
C GLN A 369 -19.80 13.27 11.26
N LEU A 370 -18.64 12.69 10.94
CA LEU A 370 -18.49 11.66 9.91
C LEU A 370 -18.44 10.29 10.59
N ASP A 371 -19.35 9.41 10.20
CA ASP A 371 -19.29 7.99 10.56
C ASP A 371 -18.69 7.19 9.39
N SER A 372 -17.41 6.79 9.54
CA SER A 372 -16.71 5.99 8.53
C SER A 372 -17.24 4.55 8.43
N HIS A 373 -17.93 4.06 9.46
CA HIS A 373 -18.49 2.72 9.49
C HIS A 373 -19.87 2.64 8.83
N HIS A 374 -20.52 3.77 8.59
CA HIS A 374 -21.77 3.79 7.85
C HIS A 374 -21.60 3.21 6.43
N ALA A 375 -22.61 2.49 5.94
CA ALA A 375 -22.56 1.87 4.62
C ALA A 375 -22.41 2.91 3.50
N ARG A 376 -23.09 4.06 3.67
CA ARG A 376 -23.18 5.19 2.74
C ARG A 376 -22.91 6.51 3.49
N PRO A 377 -21.64 6.82 3.82
CA PRO A 377 -21.32 7.96 4.68
C PRO A 377 -21.58 9.32 4.00
N LEU A 378 -21.39 9.40 2.67
CA LEU A 378 -21.67 10.61 1.90
C LEU A 378 -23.17 10.94 1.90
N THR A 379 -24.03 9.94 1.70
CA THR A 379 -25.49 10.11 1.76
C THR A 379 -25.93 10.67 3.12
N GLU A 380 -25.43 10.13 4.23
CA GLU A 380 -25.78 10.61 5.58
C GLU A 380 -25.26 12.02 5.84
N TYR A 381 -24.04 12.32 5.42
CA TYR A 381 -23.50 13.67 5.50
C TYR A 381 -24.38 14.68 4.74
N ARG A 382 -24.83 14.34 3.52
CA ARG A 382 -25.76 15.18 2.74
C ARG A 382 -27.08 15.42 3.46
N LYS A 383 -27.70 14.37 4.00
CA LYS A 383 -28.95 14.48 4.78
C LYS A 383 -28.77 15.42 5.99
N SER A 384 -27.63 15.31 6.67
CA SER A 384 -27.30 16.19 7.79
C SER A 384 -27.13 17.66 7.38
N LEU A 385 -26.55 17.93 6.20
CA LEU A 385 -26.48 19.30 5.67
C LEU A 385 -27.88 19.83 5.28
N GLN A 386 -28.74 18.98 4.73
CA GLN A 386 -30.10 19.35 4.31
C GLN A 386 -31.04 19.68 5.47
N SER A 387 -30.80 19.12 6.66
CA SER A 387 -31.63 19.37 7.85
C SER A 387 -31.52 20.80 8.38
N VAL A 388 -30.46 21.52 8.03
CA VAL A 388 -30.25 22.91 8.42
C VAL A 388 -30.76 23.85 7.33
N ALA A 389 -31.62 24.79 7.70
CA ALA A 389 -32.18 25.79 6.79
C ALA A 389 -31.10 26.82 6.38
N SER A 390 -30.27 26.47 5.41
CA SER A 390 -29.24 27.33 4.83
C SER A 390 -29.11 27.06 3.32
N PRO A 391 -29.30 28.07 2.45
CA PRO A 391 -29.13 27.91 1.00
C PRO A 391 -27.75 27.38 0.60
N LEU A 392 -26.71 27.78 1.35
CA LEU A 392 -25.34 27.31 1.12
C LEU A 392 -25.19 25.82 1.41
N LEU A 393 -25.75 25.34 2.53
CA LEU A 393 -25.69 23.93 2.92
C LEU A 393 -26.51 23.05 1.97
N HIS A 394 -27.68 23.54 1.53
CA HIS A 394 -28.49 22.85 0.52
C HIS A 394 -27.76 22.75 -0.82
N THR A 395 -27.18 23.85 -1.29
CA THR A 395 -26.38 23.87 -2.53
C THR A 395 -25.20 22.90 -2.44
N LEU A 396 -24.48 22.88 -1.31
CA LEU A 396 -23.39 21.94 -1.10
C LEU A 396 -23.88 20.49 -1.10
N ALA A 397 -24.99 20.19 -0.41
CA ALA A 397 -25.57 18.85 -0.37
C ALA A 397 -26.02 18.34 -1.74
N ASP A 398 -26.50 19.23 -2.61
CA ASP A 398 -26.88 18.92 -3.99
C ASP A 398 -25.66 18.59 -4.85
N ASN A 399 -24.61 19.43 -4.79
CA ASN A 399 -23.34 19.16 -5.48
C ASN A 399 -22.67 17.86 -5.01
N LEU A 400 -22.72 17.57 -3.70
CA LEU A 400 -22.25 16.30 -3.14
C LEU A 400 -23.09 15.12 -3.62
N GLY A 401 -24.36 15.34 -3.96
CA GLY A 401 -25.23 14.34 -4.58
C GLY A 401 -24.85 13.99 -6.00
N GLU A 402 -24.45 15.00 -6.78
CA GLU A 402 -23.88 14.76 -8.11
C GLU A 402 -22.57 13.96 -8.00
N ILE A 403 -21.70 14.31 -7.04
CA ILE A 403 -20.47 13.56 -6.77
C ILE A 403 -20.78 12.11 -6.37
N GLU A 404 -21.79 11.89 -5.54
CA GLU A 404 -22.21 10.55 -5.13
C GLU A 404 -22.65 9.71 -6.33
N ALA A 405 -23.45 10.27 -7.25
CA ALA A 405 -23.84 9.60 -8.48
C ALA A 405 -22.64 9.23 -9.36
N LEU A 406 -21.67 10.15 -9.51
CA LEU A 406 -20.43 9.87 -10.25
C LEU A 406 -19.59 8.76 -9.60
N VAL A 407 -19.57 8.69 -8.27
CA VAL A 407 -18.87 7.64 -7.51
C VAL A 407 -19.55 6.27 -7.70
N ASP A 408 -20.88 6.23 -7.74
CA ASP A 408 -21.65 5.03 -8.02
C ASP A 408 -21.42 4.54 -9.46
N ASP A 409 -21.45 5.44 -10.45
CA ASP A 409 -21.14 5.12 -11.84
C ASP A 409 -19.71 4.58 -11.99
N TYR A 410 -18.75 5.12 -11.23
CA TYR A 410 -17.35 4.69 -11.25
C TYR A 410 -17.20 3.21 -10.86
N ALA A 411 -18.05 2.68 -9.96
CA ALA A 411 -17.96 1.29 -9.51
C ALA A 411 -18.13 0.30 -10.67
N VAL A 412 -19.08 0.56 -11.57
CA VAL A 412 -19.46 -0.33 -12.68
C VAL A 412 -18.79 0.05 -14.01
N ALA A 413 -18.15 1.21 -14.08
CA ALA A 413 -17.56 1.76 -15.29
C ALA A 413 -16.39 0.94 -15.89
N SER A 414 -16.23 1.09 -17.21
CA SER A 414 -15.04 0.67 -17.95
C SER A 414 -13.80 1.47 -17.52
N LEU A 415 -12.59 1.02 -17.90
CA LEU A 415 -11.35 1.75 -17.60
C LEU A 415 -11.37 3.19 -18.15
N ALA A 416 -11.77 3.36 -19.41
CA ALA A 416 -11.82 4.67 -20.05
C ALA A 416 -12.82 5.60 -19.34
N SER A 417 -14.04 5.11 -19.08
CA SER A 417 -15.06 5.84 -18.36
C SER A 417 -14.63 6.18 -16.92
N ARG A 418 -13.87 5.29 -16.24
CA ARG A 418 -13.33 5.59 -14.91
C ARG A 418 -12.36 6.78 -14.91
N ARG A 419 -11.55 6.96 -15.95
CA ARG A 419 -10.65 8.13 -16.08
C ARG A 419 -11.45 9.42 -16.16
N GLU A 420 -12.50 9.43 -16.98
CA GLU A 420 -13.40 10.57 -17.16
C GLU A 420 -14.17 10.89 -15.86
N LEU A 421 -14.76 9.87 -15.23
CA LEU A 421 -15.49 10.02 -13.97
C LEU A 421 -14.59 10.52 -12.85
N LEU A 422 -13.35 10.02 -12.74
CA LEU A 422 -12.40 10.50 -11.75
C LEU A 422 -12.04 11.99 -11.96
N ALA A 423 -11.88 12.41 -13.21
CA ALA A 423 -11.65 13.82 -13.54
C ALA A 423 -12.87 14.69 -13.20
N ALA A 424 -14.08 14.21 -13.50
CA ALA A 424 -15.34 14.89 -13.18
C ALA A 424 -15.53 15.03 -11.65
N ILE A 425 -15.29 13.96 -10.89
CA ILE A 425 -15.33 13.99 -9.41
C ILE A 425 -14.33 15.01 -8.87
N LYS A 426 -13.07 14.98 -9.33
CA LYS A 426 -12.05 15.96 -8.91
C LYS A 426 -12.47 17.40 -9.21
N HIS A 427 -13.02 17.65 -10.40
CA HIS A 427 -13.52 18.96 -10.77
C HIS A 427 -14.68 19.42 -9.86
N LYS A 428 -15.66 18.55 -9.57
CA LYS A 428 -16.79 18.90 -8.71
C LYS A 428 -16.40 19.11 -7.26
N VAL A 429 -15.46 18.31 -6.75
CA VAL A 429 -14.89 18.50 -5.41
C VAL A 429 -14.20 19.87 -5.31
N LYS A 430 -13.40 20.26 -6.32
CA LYS A 430 -12.80 21.61 -6.40
C LYS A 430 -13.86 22.71 -6.46
N TYR A 431 -14.93 22.51 -7.24
CA TYR A 431 -16.05 23.45 -7.33
C TYR A 431 -16.73 23.66 -5.97
N CYS A 432 -16.96 22.58 -5.20
CA CYS A 432 -17.52 22.66 -3.85
C CYS A 432 -16.63 23.50 -2.93
N CYS A 433 -15.31 23.25 -2.93
CA CYS A 433 -14.38 24.03 -2.11
C CYS A 433 -14.29 25.51 -2.51
N ALA A 434 -14.31 25.80 -3.82
CA ALA A 434 -14.37 27.17 -4.32
C ALA A 434 -15.63 27.90 -3.84
N GLY A 435 -16.78 27.22 -3.83
CA GLY A 435 -18.04 27.75 -3.29
C GLY A 435 -18.01 28.06 -1.79
N LEU A 436 -17.07 27.48 -1.03
CA LEU A 436 -16.86 27.74 0.39
C LEU A 436 -15.75 28.77 0.68
N GLY A 437 -15.18 29.39 -0.36
CA GLY A 437 -14.19 30.46 -0.21
C GLY A 437 -12.72 30.03 -0.22
N GLN A 438 -12.38 28.82 -0.70
CA GLN A 438 -10.98 28.41 -0.96
C GLN A 438 -10.74 28.06 -2.42
N SER A 439 -9.71 28.66 -3.04
CA SER A 439 -9.35 28.40 -4.43
C SER A 439 -8.28 27.31 -4.65
N GLU A 440 -7.59 26.77 -3.63
CA GLU A 440 -6.48 25.82 -3.87
C GLU A 440 -6.29 24.72 -2.82
N ALA A 441 -5.76 23.59 -3.31
CA ALA A 441 -5.25 22.36 -2.67
C ALA A 441 -6.28 21.31 -2.19
N LEU A 442 -6.73 20.47 -3.14
CA LEU A 442 -7.29 19.13 -2.90
C LEU A 442 -6.55 18.09 -3.73
#